data_AF-A0A6G3XL72-F1
#
_entry.id   AF-A0A6G3XL72-F1
#
_cell.length_a   1.000
_cell.length_b   1.000
_cell.length_c   1.000
_cell.angle_alpha   90.00
_cell.angle_beta   90.00
_cell.angle_gamma   90.00
#
_symmetry.space_group_name_H-M   'P 1'
#
loop_
_entity.id
_entity.type
_entity.pdbx_description
1 polymer ?
#
loop_
_entity_poly.entity_id
_entity_poly.type
_entity_poly.pdbx_seq_one_letter_code
_entity_poly.pdbx_strand_id
1 'polypeptide(L)'
;LVDHLVPGSKESRIAERVNGTHVLVVGHPYIDVWEAVKPSSVGIDAWPVVPRGQDWKTGVCRALGWPENTGAAWQHILSKVRSYKDLEPQLLGRVEELIDFVTLPD
;
A
#
# COMPACT_ATOMS: atom_id res chain seq x y z
N LEU A 1 -10.74 1.85 0.82
CA LEU A 1 -9.42 1.24 1.06
C LEU A 1 -8.50 2.29 1.64
N VAL A 2 -7.79 1.98 2.73
CA VAL A 2 -6.80 2.88 3.33
C VAL A 2 -5.46 2.16 3.45
N ASP A 3 -4.37 2.89 3.20
CA ASP A 3 -3.03 2.45 3.53
C ASP A 3 -2.83 2.43 5.06
N HIS A 4 -1.79 1.72 5.50
CA HIS A 4 -1.35 1.65 6.89
C HIS A 4 -2.47 1.52 7.94
N LEU A 5 -3.49 0.70 7.65
CA LEU A 5 -4.62 0.49 8.54
C LEU A 5 -4.23 -0.51 9.63
N VAL A 6 -3.48 -0.02 10.61
CA VAL A 6 -3.00 -0.76 11.78
C VAL A 6 -3.46 -0.09 13.08
N PRO A 7 -3.57 -0.83 14.20
CA PRO A 7 -4.00 -0.26 15.47
C PRO A 7 -3.14 0.95 15.90
N GLY A 8 -3.82 2.05 16.24
CA GLY A 8 -3.17 3.28 16.71
C GLY A 8 -2.57 4.17 15.61
N SER A 9 -2.70 3.80 14.33
CA SER A 9 -2.32 4.68 13.21
C SER A 9 -3.22 5.92 13.09
N LYS A 10 -2.86 6.84 12.21
CA LYS A 10 -3.74 7.96 11.85
C LYS A 10 -4.95 7.44 11.08
N GLU A 11 -4.72 6.44 10.25
CA GLU A 11 -5.65 5.84 9.32
C GLU A 11 -6.74 5.07 10.07
N SER A 12 -6.39 4.31 11.13
CA SER A 12 -7.38 3.69 12.03
C SER A 12 -8.28 4.71 12.70
N ARG A 13 -7.71 5.81 13.24
CA ARG A 13 -8.50 6.90 13.86
C ARG A 13 -9.41 7.63 12.88
N ILE A 14 -9.06 7.69 11.60
CA ILE A 14 -9.92 8.27 10.56
C ILE A 14 -11.01 7.27 10.17
N ALA A 15 -10.65 6.00 9.97
CA ALA A 15 -11.59 4.92 9.64
C ALA A 15 -12.71 4.78 10.67
N GLU A 16 -12.40 4.87 11.96
CA GLU A 16 -13.38 4.83 13.07
C GLU A 16 -14.46 5.93 12.99
N ARG A 17 -14.18 7.03 12.29
CA ARG A 17 -15.12 8.16 12.15
C ARG A 17 -16.03 8.02 10.96
N VAL A 18 -15.78 7.05 10.08
CA VAL A 18 -16.56 6.82 8.87
C VAL A 18 -17.54 5.68 9.13
N ASN A 19 -18.84 5.96 9.04
CA ASN A 19 -19.89 4.97 9.21
C ASN A 19 -21.05 5.22 8.24
N GLY A 20 -21.83 4.16 7.96
CA GLY A 20 -23.02 4.22 7.11
C GLY A 20 -23.36 2.84 6.54
N THR A 21 -24.65 2.61 6.25
CA THR A 21 -25.16 1.33 5.74
C THR A 21 -24.53 0.90 4.41
N HIS A 22 -24.06 1.86 3.61
CA HIS A 22 -23.45 1.62 2.30
C HIS A 22 -21.94 1.92 2.30
N VAL A 23 -21.28 1.86 3.46
CA VAL A 23 -19.87 2.19 3.58
C VAL A 23 -19.10 1.02 4.19
N LEU A 24 -18.11 0.54 3.47
CA LEU A 24 -17.10 -0.40 3.95
C LEU A 24 -15.72 0.27 3.97
N VAL A 25 -15.08 0.29 5.14
CA VAL A 25 -13.70 0.72 5.29
C VAL A 25 -12.83 -0.49 5.57
N VAL A 26 -11.90 -0.76 4.65
CA VAL A 26 -10.87 -1.78 4.77
C VAL A 26 -9.50 -1.17 4.48
N GLY A 27 -8.43 -1.87 4.83
CA GLY A 27 -7.08 -1.38 4.62
C GLY A 27 -6.01 -2.46 4.78
N HIS A 28 -4.78 -2.09 4.48
CA HIS A 28 -3.62 -2.98 4.47
C HIS A 28 -2.51 -2.45 5.40
N PRO A 29 -1.55 -3.30 5.83
CA PRO A 29 -0.54 -2.87 6.80
C PRO A 29 0.53 -1.95 6.20
N TYR A 30 0.70 -1.95 4.88
CA TYR A 30 1.75 -1.23 4.17
C TYR A 30 1.63 0.28 4.32
N ILE A 31 2.75 0.97 4.52
CA ILE A 31 2.83 2.42 4.71
C ILE A 31 2.41 3.17 3.44
N ASP A 32 2.73 2.63 2.27
CA ASP A 32 2.34 3.15 0.96
C ASP A 32 2.15 1.98 -0.01
N VAL A 33 1.44 2.20 -1.12
CA VAL A 33 1.20 1.19 -2.16
C VAL A 33 2.50 0.61 -2.76
N TRP A 34 3.61 1.36 -2.71
CA TRP A 34 4.91 0.82 -3.14
C TRP A 34 5.28 -0.44 -2.36
N GLU A 35 5.12 -0.41 -1.04
CA GLU A 35 5.45 -1.53 -0.15
C GLU A 35 4.51 -2.74 -0.35
N ALA A 36 3.37 -2.54 -1.00
CA ALA A 36 2.47 -3.62 -1.40
C ALA A 36 2.89 -4.34 -2.70
N VAL A 37 3.90 -3.85 -3.42
CA VAL A 37 4.51 -4.57 -4.53
C VAL A 37 5.52 -5.56 -3.97
N LYS A 38 5.51 -6.82 -4.42
CA LYS A 38 6.48 -7.82 -3.95
C LYS A 38 7.92 -7.34 -4.21
N PRO A 39 8.84 -7.42 -3.23
CA PRO A 39 10.23 -7.02 -3.40
C PRO A 39 10.90 -7.66 -4.64
N SER A 40 10.63 -8.95 -4.86
CA SER A 40 11.14 -9.70 -6.02
C SER A 40 10.70 -9.13 -7.36
N SER A 41 9.53 -8.50 -7.45
CA SER A 41 9.02 -7.90 -8.68
C SER A 41 9.87 -6.70 -9.11
N VAL A 42 10.40 -5.94 -8.14
CA VAL A 42 11.25 -4.77 -8.39
C VAL A 42 12.74 -5.06 -8.21
N GLY A 43 13.11 -6.31 -7.95
CA GLY A 43 14.51 -6.76 -7.87
C GLY A 43 15.22 -6.31 -6.59
N ILE A 44 14.50 -6.15 -5.48
CA ILE A 44 15.07 -5.86 -4.17
C ILE A 44 14.78 -7.03 -3.21
N ASP A 45 15.65 -7.24 -2.22
CA ASP A 45 15.46 -8.32 -1.23
C ASP A 45 14.27 -8.06 -0.30
N ALA A 46 14.11 -6.80 0.13
CA ALA A 46 13.01 -6.33 0.94
C ALA A 46 12.83 -4.81 0.78
N TRP A 47 11.63 -4.31 1.07
CA TRP A 47 11.43 -2.87 1.23
C TRP A 47 12.21 -2.36 2.45
N PRO A 48 12.89 -1.21 2.35
CA PRO A 48 13.68 -0.68 3.46
C PRO A 48 12.76 -0.13 4.56
N VAL A 49 13.18 -0.29 5.80
CA VAL A 49 12.51 0.34 6.95
C VAL A 49 12.91 1.81 7.01
N VAL A 50 11.96 2.70 6.79
CA VAL A 50 12.18 4.15 6.94
C VAL A 50 11.83 4.58 8.37
N PRO A 51 12.73 5.28 9.10
CA PRO A 51 12.44 5.74 10.44
C PRO A 51 11.22 6.67 10.50
N ARG A 52 10.47 6.58 11.60
CA ARG A 52 9.31 7.46 11.84
C ARG A 52 9.72 8.93 11.84
N GLY A 53 8.86 9.79 11.32
CA GLY A 53 9.10 11.23 11.20
C GLY A 53 9.86 11.64 9.94
N GLN A 54 10.24 10.70 9.09
CA GLN A 54 10.78 10.98 7.75
C GLN A 54 9.71 10.76 6.69
N ASP A 55 9.83 11.48 5.57
CA ASP A 55 9.03 11.17 4.38
C ASP A 55 9.38 9.76 3.89
N TRP A 56 8.38 8.89 3.85
CA TRP A 56 8.60 7.47 3.60
C TRP A 56 9.15 7.23 2.18
N LYS A 57 8.60 7.88 1.16
CA LYS A 57 9.03 7.66 -0.24
C LYS A 57 10.47 8.14 -0.48
N THR A 58 10.82 9.30 0.04
CA THR A 58 12.19 9.83 -0.05
C THR A 58 13.15 8.94 0.73
N GLY A 59 12.76 8.46 1.91
CA GLY A 59 13.54 7.51 2.71
C GLY A 59 13.79 6.19 1.98
N VAL A 60 12.78 5.65 1.30
CA VAL A 60 12.91 4.45 0.44
C VAL A 60 13.88 4.70 -0.69
N CYS A 61 13.72 5.80 -1.44
CA CYS A 61 14.65 6.13 -2.52
C CYS A 61 16.09 6.18 -2.02
N ARG A 62 16.34 6.89 -0.91
CA ARG A 62 17.68 7.01 -0.31
C ARG A 62 18.25 5.67 0.11
N ALA A 63 17.45 4.83 0.78
CA ALA A 63 17.89 3.53 1.27
C ALA A 63 18.22 2.54 0.14
N LEU A 64 17.50 2.62 -0.99
CA LEU A 64 17.74 1.78 -2.17
C LEU A 64 18.75 2.40 -3.16
N GLY A 65 19.29 3.58 -2.86
CA GLY A 65 20.18 4.31 -3.77
C GLY A 65 19.50 4.79 -5.06
N TRP A 66 18.17 4.86 -5.07
CA TRP A 66 17.42 5.45 -6.17
C TRP A 66 17.48 6.98 -6.09
N PRO A 67 17.33 7.69 -7.23
CA PRO A 67 17.19 9.14 -7.20
C PRO A 67 16.05 9.55 -6.26
N GLU A 68 16.23 10.62 -5.49
CA GLU A 68 15.17 11.24 -4.66
C GLU A 68 14.13 11.98 -5.55
N ASN A 69 13.68 11.30 -6.59
CA ASN A 69 12.60 11.68 -7.49
C ASN A 69 11.54 10.59 -7.39
N THR A 70 10.54 10.83 -6.55
CA THR A 70 9.48 9.86 -6.27
C THR A 70 8.63 9.54 -7.50
N GLY A 71 8.50 10.48 -8.44
CA GLY A 71 7.86 10.24 -9.72
C GLY A 71 8.61 9.23 -10.58
N ALA A 72 9.94 9.39 -10.69
CA ALA A 72 10.79 8.46 -11.44
C ALA A 72 10.84 7.07 -10.77
N ALA A 73 10.92 7.03 -9.44
CA ALA A 73 10.83 5.78 -8.67
C ALA A 73 9.48 5.07 -8.89
N TRP A 74 8.37 5.82 -8.90
CA TRP A 74 7.07 5.26 -9.21
C TRP A 74 6.97 4.69 -10.62
N GLN A 75 7.48 5.42 -11.62
CA GLN A 75 7.56 4.92 -13.00
C GLN A 75 8.41 3.64 -13.09
N HIS A 76 9.52 3.58 -12.35
CA HIS A 76 10.34 2.37 -12.28
C HIS A 76 9.55 1.19 -11.70
N ILE A 77 8.87 1.36 -10.56
CA ILE A 77 8.04 0.31 -9.94
C ILE A 77 6.93 -0.14 -10.88
N LEU A 78 6.18 0.80 -11.47
CA LEU A 78 5.12 0.49 -12.43
C LEU A 78 5.63 -0.25 -13.67
N SER A 79 6.86 0.06 -14.11
CA SER A 79 7.47 -0.65 -15.24
C SER A 79 7.76 -2.12 -14.96
N LYS A 80 7.71 -2.56 -13.69
CA LYS A 80 7.98 -3.92 -13.24
C LYS A 80 6.73 -4.72 -12.91
N VAL A 81 5.66 -4.06 -12.47
CA VAL A 81 4.37 -4.72 -12.19
C VAL A 81 3.67 -5.07 -13.50
N ARG A 82 3.39 -6.36 -13.72
CA ARG A 82 2.74 -6.91 -14.91
C ARG A 82 1.41 -7.59 -14.61
N SER A 83 1.21 -8.02 -13.37
CA SER A 83 0.00 -8.73 -12.94
C SER A 83 -0.28 -8.49 -11.46
N TYR A 84 -1.52 -8.78 -11.03
CA TYR A 84 -1.86 -8.84 -9.61
C TYR A 84 -0.93 -9.79 -8.82
N LYS A 85 -0.34 -10.78 -9.49
CA LYS A 85 0.62 -11.72 -8.90
C LYS A 85 1.91 -11.05 -8.40
N ASP A 86 2.20 -9.84 -8.87
CA ASP A 86 3.36 -9.06 -8.46
C ASP A 86 3.10 -8.25 -7.18
N LEU A 87 1.88 -8.31 -6.65
CA LEU A 87 1.45 -7.62 -5.44
C LEU A 87 1.31 -8.58 -4.26
N GLU A 88 1.42 -8.04 -3.06
CA GLU A 88 1.27 -8.79 -1.83
C GLU A 88 -0.20 -9.19 -1.59
N PRO A 89 -0.49 -10.46 -1.19
CA PRO A 89 -1.85 -10.94 -0.98
C PRO A 89 -2.69 -10.12 0.00
N GLN A 90 -2.05 -9.50 1.00
CA GLN A 90 -2.73 -8.66 1.99
C GLN A 90 -3.37 -7.41 1.37
N LEU A 91 -2.83 -6.90 0.25
CA LEU A 91 -3.50 -5.86 -0.53
C LEU A 91 -4.63 -6.46 -1.37
N LEU A 92 -4.35 -7.56 -2.07
CA LEU A 92 -5.32 -8.21 -2.98
C LEU A 92 -6.61 -8.61 -2.26
N GLY A 93 -6.51 -9.29 -1.12
CA GLY A 93 -7.69 -9.71 -0.36
C GLY A 93 -8.56 -8.53 0.10
N ARG A 94 -7.96 -7.36 0.38
CA ARG A 94 -8.71 -6.14 0.74
C ARG A 94 -9.38 -5.50 -0.46
N VAL A 95 -8.83 -5.66 -1.66
CA VAL A 95 -9.47 -5.23 -2.91
C VAL A 95 -10.61 -6.18 -3.27
N GLU A 96 -10.43 -7.49 -3.12
CA GLU A 96 -11.48 -8.49 -3.31
C GLU A 96 -12.68 -8.22 -2.39
N GLU A 97 -12.42 -7.95 -1.10
CA GLU A 97 -13.46 -7.61 -0.12
C GLU A 97 -14.27 -6.36 -0.53
N LEU A 98 -13.63 -5.37 -1.16
CA LEU A 98 -14.32 -4.19 -1.69
C LEU A 98 -15.15 -4.50 -2.93
N ILE A 99 -14.67 -5.39 -3.80
CA ILE A 99 -15.43 -5.84 -4.97
C ILE A 99 -16.67 -6.60 -4.49
N ASP A 100 -16.50 -7.52 -3.55
CA ASP A 100 -17.60 -8.30 -2.99
C ASP A 100 -18.66 -7.38 -2.37
N PHE A 101 -18.24 -6.38 -1.60
CA PHE A 101 -19.14 -5.41 -0.98
C PHE A 101 -20.04 -4.64 -1.98
N VAL A 102 -19.56 -4.38 -3.20
CA VAL A 102 -20.33 -3.63 -4.20
C VAL A 102 -20.99 -4.50 -5.26
N THR A 103 -20.73 -5.82 -5.27
CA THR A 103 -21.20 -6.72 -6.32
C THR A 103 -22.05 -7.88 -5.82
N LEU A 104 -21.90 -8.29 -4.55
CA LEU A 104 -22.73 -9.34 -3.99
C LEU A 104 -24.12 -8.78 -3.68
N PRO A 105 -25.20 -9.52 -4.04
CA PRO A 105 -26.55 -9.17 -3.62
C PRO A 105 -26.71 -9.40 -2.11
N ASP A 106 -27.60 -8.62 -1.51
CA ASP A 106 -28.04 -8.77 -0.11
C ASP A 106 -28.72 -10.14 0.14
#